data_AF-A0A0N8NYZ1-F1
#
_entry.id   AF-A0A0N8NYZ1-F1
#
_cell.length_a   1.000
_cell.length_b   1.000
_cell.length_c   1.000
_cell.angle_alpha   90.00
_cell.angle_beta   90.00
_cell.angle_gamma   90.00
#
_symmetry.space_group_name_H-M   'P 1'
#
loop_
_entity.id
_entity.type
_entity.pdbx_description
1 polymer ?
#
loop_
_entity_poly.entity_id
_entity_poly.type
_entity_poly.pdbx_seq_one_letter_code
_entity_poly.pdbx_strand_id
1 'polypeptide(L)'
;MNNNGTSCKFEFTNVKCTSLEKNFCDFEYCYLKSVNRSYKFISLKVNLFKTPRFNGYRPFMFNVTVDACRFLNGAKAAPVVDYMYGFFRTHSNMNHTCPFDHDIILEKLDANFMNDQVTKVLPVPEGDYLVETHWIAYDIDRVVVKIFCTIS
;
A
#
# COMPACT_ATOMS: atom_id res chain seq x y z
N MET A 1 -39.81 -2.44 15.46
CA MET A 1 -38.81 -1.60 14.78
C MET A 1 -37.87 -1.06 15.84
N ASN A 2 -36.73 -1.72 16.07
CA ASN A 2 -35.80 -1.37 17.16
C ASN A 2 -34.65 -0.52 16.59
N ASN A 3 -34.66 0.77 16.90
CA ASN A 3 -33.54 1.67 16.63
C ASN A 3 -32.47 1.50 17.71
N ASN A 4 -31.49 0.63 17.45
CA ASN A 4 -30.28 0.54 18.25
C ASN A 4 -29.42 1.79 18.00
N GLY A 5 -29.47 2.74 18.95
CA GLY A 5 -28.55 3.87 19.00
C GLY A 5 -27.12 3.38 19.17
N THR A 6 -26.31 3.56 18.14
CA THR A 6 -24.87 3.25 18.16
C THR A 6 -24.16 4.29 19.02
N SER A 7 -23.80 3.92 20.25
CA SER A 7 -22.95 4.75 21.11
C SER A 7 -21.50 4.66 20.62
N CYS A 8 -21.04 5.67 19.91
CA CYS A 8 -19.62 5.82 19.57
C CYS A 8 -18.85 6.30 20.81
N LYS A 9 -17.85 5.53 21.27
CA LYS A 9 -16.93 5.94 22.35
C LYS A 9 -15.91 7.02 21.94
N PHE A 10 -15.89 7.36 20.65
CA PHE A 10 -14.93 8.29 20.06
C PHE A 10 -15.63 9.59 19.69
N GLU A 11 -15.04 10.72 20.09
CA GLU A 11 -15.61 12.06 19.89
C GLU A 11 -14.53 13.04 19.43
N PHE A 12 -14.80 13.77 18.34
CA PHE A 12 -13.97 14.89 17.91
C PHE A 12 -14.18 16.11 18.84
N THR A 13 -13.09 16.61 19.43
CA THR A 13 -13.11 17.74 20.35
C THR A 13 -12.77 19.07 19.68
N ASN A 14 -11.83 19.08 18.75
CA ASN A 14 -11.40 20.28 18.02
C ASN A 14 -10.68 19.91 16.71
N VAL A 15 -10.55 20.86 15.80
CA VAL A 15 -9.67 20.81 14.63
C VAL A 15 -8.97 22.16 14.46
N LYS A 16 -7.64 22.13 14.27
CA LYS A 16 -6.84 23.31 13.96
C LYS A 16 -6.04 23.03 12.70
N CYS A 17 -6.33 23.76 11.63
CA CYS A 17 -5.57 23.67 10.38
C CYS A 17 -4.57 24.82 10.29
N THR A 18 -3.33 24.51 9.95
CA THR A 18 -2.26 25.49 9.73
C THR A 18 -1.54 25.13 8.44
N SER A 19 -1.45 26.08 7.50
CA SER A 19 -0.56 25.92 6.35
C SER A 19 0.87 26.29 6.73
N LEU A 20 1.81 25.39 6.45
CA LEU A 20 3.25 25.61 6.67
C LEU A 20 3.86 26.50 5.59
N GLU A 21 3.33 26.46 4.38
CA GLU A 21 3.79 27.27 3.25
C GLU A 21 2.58 27.73 2.43
N LYS A 22 2.08 28.94 2.73
CA LYS A 22 0.89 29.52 2.09
C LYS A 22 1.03 29.72 0.58
N ASN A 23 2.26 29.79 0.08
CA ASN A 23 2.54 29.90 -1.36
C ASN A 23 2.41 28.56 -2.09
N PHE A 24 2.40 27.44 -1.36
CA PHE A 24 2.25 26.09 -1.92
C PHE A 24 0.81 25.59 -1.79
N CYS A 25 0.23 25.69 -0.59
CA CYS A 25 -1.16 25.37 -0.34
C CYS A 25 -1.75 26.19 0.80
N ASP A 26 -3.06 26.40 0.81
CA ASP A 26 -3.76 27.00 1.94
C ASP A 26 -5.18 26.43 2.11
N PHE A 27 -5.76 26.58 3.30
CA PHE A 27 -7.10 26.06 3.60
C PHE A 27 -8.17 27.08 3.22
N GLU A 28 -9.10 26.69 2.34
CA GLU A 28 -10.30 27.49 2.06
C GLU A 28 -11.27 27.44 3.24
N TYR A 29 -11.44 26.26 3.81
CA TYR A 29 -12.15 26.06 5.06
C TYR A 29 -11.55 24.89 5.85
N CYS A 30 -11.67 24.97 7.17
CA CYS A 30 -11.33 23.89 8.10
C CYS A 30 -12.14 24.08 9.38
N TYR A 31 -13.11 23.20 9.63
CA TYR A 31 -13.96 23.30 10.81
C TYR A 31 -14.46 21.94 11.28
N LEU A 32 -14.81 21.88 12.55
CA LEU A 32 -15.59 20.82 13.17
C LEU A 32 -17.05 21.29 13.24
N LYS A 33 -18.00 20.51 12.70
CA LYS A 33 -19.44 20.78 12.81
C LYS A 33 -20.14 19.67 13.58
N SER A 34 -20.97 20.06 14.55
CA SER A 34 -21.86 19.16 15.29
C SER A 34 -23.26 19.26 14.71
N VAL A 35 -23.79 18.18 14.14
CA VAL A 35 -25.16 18.13 13.64
C VAL A 35 -26.12 17.68 14.74
N ASN A 36 -25.71 16.68 15.54
CA ASN A 36 -26.44 16.24 16.73
C ASN A 36 -25.46 15.67 17.78
N ARG A 37 -25.96 15.15 18.91
CA ARG A 37 -25.13 14.61 20.01
C ARG A 37 -24.19 13.47 19.59
N SER A 38 -24.58 12.70 18.57
CA SER A 38 -23.82 11.52 18.11
C SER A 38 -23.11 11.75 16.77
N TYR A 39 -23.40 12.84 16.06
CA TYR A 39 -22.88 13.12 14.73
C TYR A 39 -22.15 14.47 14.71
N LYS A 40 -20.83 14.38 14.89
CA LYS A 40 -19.86 15.45 14.65
C LYS A 40 -18.98 15.05 13.48
N PHE A 41 -18.66 16.00 12.60
CA PHE A 41 -17.77 15.77 11.47
C PHE A 41 -16.78 16.92 11.31
N ILE A 42 -15.60 16.60 10.78
CA ILE A 42 -14.60 17.58 10.36
C ILE A 42 -14.74 17.78 8.85
N SER A 43 -14.72 19.02 8.40
CA SER A 43 -14.72 19.38 6.99
C SER A 43 -13.55 20.32 6.71
N LEU A 44 -12.74 19.99 5.71
CA LEU A 44 -11.64 20.84 5.26
C LEU A 44 -11.51 20.81 3.74
N LYS A 45 -11.13 21.95 3.15
CA LYS A 45 -10.79 22.07 1.73
C LYS A 45 -9.46 22.80 1.62
N VAL A 46 -8.53 22.21 0.90
CA VAL A 46 -7.19 22.74 0.68
C VAL A 46 -7.09 23.18 -0.77
N ASN A 47 -6.71 24.44 -0.98
CA ASN A 47 -6.35 24.97 -2.27
C ASN A 47 -4.86 24.71 -2.50
N LEU A 48 -4.55 23.93 -3.53
CA LEU A 48 -3.18 23.64 -3.97
C LEU A 48 -2.79 24.65 -5.05
N PHE A 49 -1.90 25.59 -4.72
CA PHE A 49 -1.45 26.62 -5.66
C PHE A 49 -0.33 26.12 -6.58
N LYS A 50 0.39 25.08 -6.15
CA LYS A 50 1.33 24.33 -6.98
C LYS A 50 0.94 22.86 -6.93
N THR A 51 0.35 22.36 -8.01
CA THR A 51 0.15 20.92 -8.16
C THR A 51 1.52 20.29 -8.44
N PRO A 52 1.95 19.30 -7.64
CA PRO A 52 3.21 18.64 -7.92
C PRO A 52 3.08 17.87 -9.24
N ARG A 53 3.76 18.33 -10.28
CA ARG A 53 4.05 17.51 -11.47
C ARG A 53 5.18 16.57 -11.11
N PHE A 54 4.84 15.31 -10.85
CA PHE A 54 5.82 14.28 -10.61
C PHE A 54 6.24 13.67 -11.95
N ASN A 55 7.49 13.90 -12.35
CA ASN A 55 8.09 13.21 -13.50
C ASN A 55 8.95 12.05 -12.97
N GLY A 56 8.51 10.80 -13.20
CA GLY A 56 9.26 9.58 -12.90
C GLY A 56 8.60 8.64 -11.87
N TYR A 57 8.96 7.35 -11.92
CA TYR A 57 8.57 6.36 -10.93
C TYR A 57 9.20 6.71 -9.57
N ARG A 58 8.39 7.08 -8.58
CA ARG A 58 8.84 7.19 -7.19
C ARG A 58 8.51 5.89 -6.45
N PRO A 59 9.43 5.36 -5.62
CA PRO A 59 9.12 4.24 -4.72
C PRO A 59 8.08 4.73 -3.70
N PHE A 60 6.80 4.58 -4.06
CA PHE A 60 5.75 5.37 -3.43
C PHE A 60 5.29 4.78 -2.09
N MET A 61 5.62 3.53 -1.73
CA MET A 61 5.09 3.01 -0.46
C MET A 61 6.00 2.10 0.38
N PHE A 62 6.84 1.23 -0.20
CA PHE A 62 7.52 0.21 0.62
C PHE A 62 8.95 -0.05 0.16
N ASN A 63 9.92 0.29 1.01
CA ASN A 63 11.28 -0.25 0.95
C ASN A 63 11.42 -1.26 2.09
N VAL A 64 11.26 -2.54 1.77
CA VAL A 64 11.24 -3.61 2.77
C VAL A 64 12.18 -4.71 2.32
N THR A 65 13.05 -5.13 3.24
CA THR A 65 13.88 -6.32 3.09
C THR A 65 13.34 -7.38 4.02
N VAL A 66 13.23 -8.61 3.54
CA VAL A 66 12.74 -9.74 4.33
C VAL A 66 13.67 -10.94 4.18
N ASP A 67 13.91 -11.63 5.29
CA ASP A 67 14.50 -12.97 5.28
C ASP A 67 13.43 -13.96 4.78
N ALA A 68 13.58 -14.38 3.51
CA ALA A 68 12.64 -15.27 2.85
C ALA A 68 12.51 -16.63 3.57
N CYS A 69 13.62 -17.18 4.07
CA CYS A 69 13.60 -18.48 4.75
C CYS A 69 12.86 -18.41 6.07
N ARG A 70 13.09 -17.34 6.84
CA ARG A 70 12.37 -17.12 8.10
C ARG A 70 10.89 -16.89 7.84
N PHE A 71 10.56 -16.12 6.81
CA PHE A 71 9.18 -15.86 6.39
C PHE A 71 8.43 -17.13 5.99
N LEU A 72 9.02 -17.96 5.11
CA LEU A 72 8.42 -19.21 4.64
C LEU A 72 8.25 -20.24 5.76
N ASN A 73 9.08 -20.19 6.81
CA ASN A 73 8.92 -20.98 8.04
C ASN A 73 7.76 -20.51 8.94
N GLY A 74 6.93 -19.57 8.49
CA GLY A 74 5.76 -19.09 9.22
C GLY A 74 6.06 -17.97 10.21
N ALA A 75 7.23 -17.32 10.11
CA ALA A 75 7.50 -16.15 10.93
C ALA A 75 6.59 -14.99 10.54
N LYS A 76 6.15 -14.23 11.55
CA LYS A 76 5.36 -13.02 11.35
C LYS A 76 6.15 -12.01 10.52
N ALA A 77 5.60 -11.63 9.37
CA ALA A 77 6.12 -10.56 8.52
C ALA A 77 5.19 -9.34 8.53
N ALA A 78 5.66 -8.24 7.94
CA ALA A 78 4.80 -7.09 7.69
C ALA A 78 3.72 -7.47 6.67
N PRO A 79 2.47 -6.98 6.80
CA PRO A 79 1.38 -7.33 5.87
C PRO A 79 1.69 -7.07 4.39
N VAL A 80 2.55 -6.09 4.11
CA VAL A 80 3.04 -5.83 2.75
C VAL A 80 3.83 -7.01 2.17
N VAL A 81 4.60 -7.72 2.99
CA VAL A 81 5.36 -8.90 2.54
C VAL A 81 4.42 -10.03 2.15
N ASP A 82 3.40 -10.29 2.97
CA ASP A 82 2.38 -11.30 2.67
C ASP A 82 1.65 -10.97 1.36
N TYR A 83 1.28 -9.71 1.18
CA TYR A 83 0.65 -9.22 -0.05
C TYR A 83 1.58 -9.40 -1.26
N MET A 84 2.85 -9.00 -1.14
CA MET A 84 3.83 -9.12 -2.22
C MET A 84 4.10 -10.59 -2.59
N TYR A 85 4.19 -11.47 -1.61
CA TYR A 85 4.32 -12.92 -1.82
C TYR A 85 3.09 -13.50 -2.54
N GLY A 86 1.90 -12.96 -2.26
CA GLY A 86 0.65 -13.34 -2.92
C GLY A 86 0.68 -13.26 -4.44
N PHE A 87 1.49 -12.36 -5.03
CA PHE A 87 1.57 -12.22 -6.49
C PHE A 87 2.22 -13.40 -7.20
N PHE A 88 3.13 -14.12 -6.56
CA PHE A 88 3.88 -15.19 -7.22
C PHE A 88 3.77 -16.55 -6.52
N ARG A 89 3.22 -16.61 -5.30
CA ARG A 89 3.09 -17.86 -4.53
C ARG A 89 2.45 -19.02 -5.30
N THR A 90 1.40 -18.77 -6.08
CA THR A 90 0.66 -19.81 -6.82
C THR A 90 1.24 -20.12 -8.20
N HIS A 91 2.10 -19.24 -8.69
CA HIS A 91 2.74 -19.32 -10.01
C HIS A 91 4.23 -19.66 -9.92
N SER A 92 4.73 -19.92 -8.71
CA SER A 92 6.12 -20.30 -8.47
C SER A 92 6.21 -21.59 -7.67
N ASN A 93 7.38 -22.23 -7.78
CA ASN A 93 7.73 -23.35 -6.92
C ASN A 93 8.27 -22.93 -5.55
N MET A 94 8.23 -21.63 -5.20
CA MET A 94 8.75 -21.12 -3.93
C MET A 94 7.82 -21.30 -2.73
N ASN A 95 6.96 -22.31 -2.76
CA ASN A 95 5.91 -22.52 -1.75
C ASN A 95 6.34 -23.42 -0.59
N HIS A 96 7.60 -23.83 -0.54
CA HIS A 96 8.16 -24.70 0.49
C HIS A 96 9.12 -23.92 1.41
N THR A 97 9.47 -24.53 2.54
CA THR A 97 10.46 -23.98 3.45
C THR A 97 11.87 -24.18 2.89
N CYS A 98 12.78 -23.25 3.18
CA CYS A 98 14.19 -23.42 2.87
C CYS A 98 14.78 -24.72 3.49
N PRO A 99 15.86 -25.28 2.92
CA PRO A 99 16.69 -24.75 1.82
C PRO A 99 16.09 -24.97 0.43
N PHE A 100 16.44 -24.07 -0.51
CA PHE A 100 16.19 -24.27 -1.94
C PHE A 100 17.32 -25.10 -2.53
N ASP A 101 17.00 -26.30 -3.03
CA ASP A 101 17.93 -27.26 -3.64
C ASP A 101 17.66 -27.51 -5.12
N HIS A 102 16.75 -26.72 -5.70
CA HIS A 102 16.30 -26.80 -7.08
C HIS A 102 16.14 -25.39 -7.66
N ASP A 103 15.94 -25.34 -8.98
CA ASP A 103 15.76 -24.09 -9.71
C ASP A 103 14.51 -23.35 -9.24
N ILE A 104 14.60 -22.03 -9.04
CA ILE A 104 13.44 -21.19 -8.71
C ILE A 104 12.75 -20.79 -10.02
N ILE A 105 11.48 -21.16 -10.14
CA ILE A 105 10.69 -21.00 -11.36
C ILE A 105 9.47 -20.15 -11.06
N LEU A 106 9.21 -19.16 -11.93
CA LEU A 106 7.97 -18.41 -12.00
C LEU A 106 7.36 -18.63 -13.39
N GLU A 107 6.21 -19.29 -13.45
CA GLU A 107 5.58 -19.68 -14.71
C GLU A 107 4.11 -19.27 -14.78
N LYS A 108 3.70 -18.84 -15.98
CA LYS A 108 2.31 -18.55 -16.34
C LYS A 108 1.62 -17.56 -15.41
N LEU A 109 2.34 -16.52 -14.98
CA LEU A 109 1.76 -15.41 -14.23
C LEU A 109 0.82 -14.60 -15.14
N ASP A 110 -0.49 -14.75 -14.94
CA ASP A 110 -1.54 -14.15 -15.79
C ASP A 110 -1.84 -12.70 -15.37
N ALA A 111 -1.98 -11.81 -16.36
CA ALA A 111 -2.42 -10.44 -16.17
C ALA A 111 -3.80 -10.32 -15.49
N ASN A 112 -4.73 -11.26 -15.72
CA ASN A 112 -6.03 -11.28 -15.04
C ASN A 112 -5.88 -11.53 -13.54
N PHE A 113 -5.00 -12.47 -13.17
CA PHE A 113 -4.67 -12.72 -11.76
C PHE A 113 -4.02 -11.48 -11.13
N MET A 114 -3.06 -10.86 -11.83
CA MET A 114 -2.44 -9.62 -11.36
C MET A 114 -3.46 -8.49 -11.20
N ASN A 115 -4.40 -8.36 -12.14
CA ASN A 115 -5.48 -7.37 -12.09
C ASN A 115 -6.35 -7.58 -10.85
N ASP A 116 -6.72 -8.82 -10.51
CA ASP A 116 -7.49 -9.11 -9.31
C ASP A 116 -6.71 -8.76 -8.02
N GLN A 117 -5.40 -8.99 -7.98
CA GLN A 117 -4.56 -8.60 -6.85
C GLN A 117 -4.51 -7.08 -6.64
N VAL A 118 -4.44 -6.29 -7.72
CA VAL A 118 -4.32 -4.82 -7.64
C VAL A 118 -5.65 -4.07 -7.66
N THR A 119 -6.77 -4.73 -7.96
CA THR A 119 -8.11 -4.10 -7.97
C THR A 119 -9.02 -4.59 -6.85
N LYS A 120 -8.97 -5.89 -6.51
CA LYS A 120 -9.89 -6.50 -5.53
C LYS A 120 -9.24 -6.75 -4.18
N VAL A 121 -8.00 -7.26 -4.15
CA VAL A 121 -7.31 -7.62 -2.90
C VAL A 121 -6.80 -6.35 -2.20
N LEU A 122 -6.04 -5.53 -2.92
CA LEU A 122 -5.64 -4.21 -2.48
C LEU A 122 -5.85 -3.24 -3.65
N PRO A 123 -6.84 -2.33 -3.59
CA PRO A 123 -7.10 -1.36 -4.65
C PRO A 123 -5.92 -0.38 -4.78
N VAL A 124 -4.99 -0.69 -5.67
CA VAL A 124 -3.88 0.19 -6.02
C VAL A 124 -4.43 1.26 -6.97
N PRO A 125 -4.07 2.54 -6.78
CA PRO A 125 -4.52 3.61 -7.68
C PRO A 125 -4.13 3.35 -9.14
N GLU A 126 -4.83 4.02 -10.05
CA GLU A 126 -4.44 4.06 -11.45
C GLU A 126 -3.10 4.80 -11.62
N GLY A 127 -2.28 4.34 -12.55
CA GLY A 127 -0.98 4.92 -12.85
C GLY A 127 0.03 3.92 -13.40
N ASP A 128 1.22 4.44 -13.67
CA ASP A 128 2.38 3.65 -14.09
C ASP A 128 3.25 3.30 -12.88
N TYR A 129 3.57 2.01 -12.74
CA TYR A 129 4.31 1.45 -11.63
C TYR A 129 5.59 0.71 -12.07
N LEU A 130 6.60 0.76 -11.21
CA LEU A 130 7.81 -0.07 -11.28
C LEU A 130 7.91 -0.87 -9.98
N VAL A 131 7.98 -2.19 -10.13
CA VAL A 131 8.33 -3.11 -9.04
C VAL A 131 9.75 -3.58 -9.26
N GLU A 132 10.64 -3.25 -8.32
CA GLU A 132 12.04 -3.68 -8.32
C GLU A 132 12.28 -4.59 -7.13
N THR A 133 12.69 -5.83 -7.38
CA THR A 133 13.00 -6.81 -6.32
C THR A 133 14.45 -7.26 -6.41
N HIS A 134 15.11 -7.32 -5.26
CA HIS A 134 16.49 -7.78 -5.09
C HIS A 134 16.50 -9.12 -4.39
N TRP A 135 17.20 -10.09 -4.97
CA TRP A 135 17.28 -11.46 -4.48
C TRP A 135 18.68 -11.72 -3.94
N ILE A 136 18.75 -11.82 -2.62
CA ILE A 136 20.00 -11.88 -1.88
C ILE A 136 20.23 -13.32 -1.44
N ALA A 137 21.41 -13.86 -1.73
CA ALA A 137 21.84 -15.17 -1.24
C ALA A 137 23.24 -15.06 -0.62
N TYR A 138 23.34 -15.48 0.64
CA TYR A 138 24.55 -15.37 1.46
C TYR A 138 25.06 -13.93 1.54
N ASP A 139 24.15 -12.99 1.86
CA ASP A 139 24.40 -11.55 1.99
C ASP A 139 24.99 -10.86 0.74
N ILE A 140 24.88 -11.51 -0.41
CA ILE A 140 25.30 -10.98 -1.71
C ILE A 140 24.06 -10.88 -2.59
N ASP A 141 23.82 -9.69 -3.13
CA ASP A 141 22.77 -9.45 -4.11
C ASP A 141 23.08 -10.20 -5.40
N ARG A 142 22.22 -11.15 -5.77
CA ARG A 142 22.45 -12.08 -6.89
C ARG A 142 21.65 -11.70 -8.12
N VAL A 143 20.42 -11.23 -7.93
CA VAL A 143 19.48 -10.98 -9.02
C VAL A 143 18.63 -9.76 -8.70
N VAL A 144 18.49 -8.88 -9.70
CA VAL A 144 17.56 -7.76 -9.67
C VAL A 144 16.50 -7.99 -10.74
N VAL A 145 15.23 -7.94 -10.35
CA VAL A 145 14.09 -8.06 -11.27
C VAL A 145 13.32 -6.75 -11.26
N LYS A 146 13.15 -6.14 -12.44
CA LYS A 146 12.38 -4.92 -12.65
C LYS A 146 11.15 -5.21 -13.51
N ILE A 147 9.97 -4.91 -12.99
CA ILE A 147 8.68 -5.12 -13.66
C ILE A 147 8.01 -3.76 -13.82
N PHE A 148 7.70 -3.40 -15.05
CA PHE A 148 6.95 -2.18 -15.38
C PHE A 148 5.51 -2.56 -15.69
N CYS A 149 4.55 -1.92 -15.03
CA CYS A 149 3.13 -2.18 -15.22
C CYS A 149 2.31 -0.90 -15.17
N THR A 150 1.15 -0.93 -15.82
CA THR A 150 0.19 0.18 -15.86
C THR A 150 -1.14 -0.34 -15.34
N ILE A 151 -1.77 0.44 -14.47
CA ILE A 151 -3.12 0.21 -13.95
C ILE A 151 -4.00 1.34 -14.51
N SER A 152 -5.05 0.97 -15.26
CA SER A 152 -5.94 1.87 -16.00
C SER A 152 -7.38 1.40 -15.98
#